data_AF-Q6PLR0-F1
#
_entry.id   AF-Q6PLR0-F1
#
_cell.length_a   1.000
_cell.length_b   1.000
_cell.length_c   1.000
_cell.angle_alpha   90.00
_cell.angle_beta   90.00
_cell.angle_gamma   90.00
#
_symmetry.space_group_name_H-M   'P 1'
#
loop_
_entity.id
_entity.type
_entity.pdbx_description
1 polymer ?
#
loop_
_entity_poly.entity_id
_entity_poly.type
_entity_poly.pdbx_seq_one_letter_code
_entity_poly.pdbx_strand_id
1 'polypeptide(L)'
;PGSPGSLENAAHTAVHIWVGGDMGVLGTAGRDPVFYSHHANVDRMWHLWTTTLGNQDFLGAGAGTEDDWRDTSFVFYDEKRRPVRISVRDVLDAGRLGYTYEEKETLEWRDKRPKPATGIDRPARPSVPAALSFPVALKKGRKEYVTVERPEEARASGGSSKTAPEVLVVDVTIDPCEYAKFDVLVNVPKGQEARVGPQDSEFAGSFENLPHGGGDGGGRGMGRLTLTYRFALRELVEDLGCDQDRRLDVTLIPRAGEMVVVEGVRVELCKDS
;
A
#
# COMPACT_ATOMS: atom_id res chain seq x y z
N PRO A 1 13.01 -6.60 -7.43
CA PRO A 1 12.96 -5.46 -6.48
C PRO A 1 11.63 -5.48 -5.73
N GLY A 2 11.66 -5.46 -4.40
CA GLY A 2 10.46 -5.49 -3.58
C GLY A 2 9.62 -4.22 -3.73
N SER A 3 8.31 -4.36 -3.66
CA SER A 3 7.35 -3.25 -3.60
C SER A 3 7.06 -2.92 -2.13
N PRO A 4 6.89 -1.65 -1.74
CA PRO A 4 6.49 -1.31 -0.38
C PRO A 4 5.13 -1.94 -0.06
N GLY A 5 4.98 -2.41 1.19
CA GLY A 5 3.76 -3.05 1.67
C GLY A 5 2.61 -2.06 1.86
N SER A 6 1.38 -2.58 2.02
CA SER A 6 0.18 -1.76 2.20
C SER A 6 0.24 -0.87 3.44
N LEU A 7 0.77 -1.38 4.57
CA LEU A 7 0.88 -0.60 5.81
C LEU A 7 1.91 0.52 5.69
N GLU A 8 3.08 0.22 5.14
CA GLU A 8 4.18 1.16 4.92
C GLU A 8 3.75 2.35 4.05
N ASN A 9 3.03 2.06 2.96
CA ASN A 9 2.61 3.03 1.94
C ASN A 9 1.30 3.79 2.27
N ALA A 10 0.62 3.45 3.35
CA ALA A 10 -0.64 4.11 3.72
C ALA A 10 -0.53 4.74 5.12
N ALA A 11 -1.10 4.07 6.13
CA ALA A 11 -1.25 4.65 7.46
C ALA A 11 0.09 5.04 8.11
N HIS A 12 1.16 4.28 7.86
CA HIS A 12 2.51 4.63 8.33
C HIS A 12 2.98 5.97 7.77
N THR A 13 3.05 6.09 6.44
CA THR A 13 3.49 7.33 5.78
C THR A 13 2.58 8.51 6.12
N ALA A 14 1.26 8.29 6.19
CA ALA A 14 0.31 9.34 6.56
C ALA A 14 0.58 9.93 7.95
N VAL A 15 0.93 9.12 8.95
CA VAL A 15 1.28 9.61 10.30
C VAL A 15 2.58 10.42 10.28
N HIS A 16 3.60 9.94 9.58
CA HIS A 16 4.85 10.68 9.39
C HIS A 16 4.62 12.09 8.83
N ILE A 17 3.83 12.18 7.76
CA ILE A 17 3.50 13.45 7.10
C ILE A 17 2.61 14.33 7.98
N TRP A 18 1.66 13.74 8.70
CA TRP A 18 0.73 14.48 9.55
C TRP A 18 1.41 15.10 10.77
N VAL A 19 2.31 14.37 11.43
CA VAL A 19 3.11 14.92 12.55
C VAL A 19 4.07 15.99 12.02
N GLY A 20 4.70 15.75 10.86
CA GLY A 20 5.60 16.71 10.23
C GLY A 20 6.89 16.94 11.03
N GLY A 21 7.57 18.06 10.79
CA GLY A 21 8.86 18.34 11.44
C GLY A 21 9.88 17.23 11.15
N ASP A 22 10.57 16.75 12.19
CA ASP A 22 11.50 15.63 12.07
C ASP A 22 10.82 14.37 11.54
N MET A 23 9.57 14.08 11.93
CA MET A 23 8.78 12.93 11.46
C MET A 23 8.46 12.97 9.96
N GLY A 24 8.46 14.15 9.33
CA GLY A 24 8.12 14.29 7.91
C GLY A 24 9.23 13.85 6.94
N VAL A 25 10.41 13.52 7.45
CA VAL A 25 11.57 13.11 6.64
C VAL A 25 12.26 11.92 7.29
N LEU A 26 12.45 10.83 6.54
CA LEU A 26 12.99 9.57 7.10
C LEU A 26 14.37 9.73 7.76
N GLY A 27 15.22 10.59 7.18
CA GLY A 27 16.57 10.84 7.69
C GLY A 27 16.62 11.58 9.04
N THR A 28 15.50 12.17 9.47
CA THR A 28 15.39 12.91 10.73
C THR A 28 14.35 12.35 11.67
N ALA A 29 13.45 11.47 11.21
CA ALA A 29 12.29 11.01 11.98
C ALA A 29 12.65 10.47 13.38
N GLY A 30 13.74 9.71 13.51
CA GLY A 30 14.20 9.21 14.81
C GLY A 30 14.68 10.27 15.82
N ARG A 31 14.77 11.55 15.44
CA ARG A 31 15.07 12.67 16.35
C ARG A 31 13.85 13.06 17.20
N ASP A 32 12.65 12.76 16.72
CA ASP A 32 11.41 12.95 17.47
C ASP A 32 11.07 11.68 18.26
N PRO A 33 10.96 11.73 19.61
CA PRO A 33 10.61 10.57 20.42
C PRO A 33 9.30 9.87 20.01
N VAL A 34 8.33 10.59 19.40
CA VAL A 34 7.06 10.00 18.96
C VAL A 34 7.25 8.94 17.87
N PHE A 35 8.37 9.00 17.13
CA PHE A 35 8.77 8.00 16.14
C PHE A 35 8.71 6.58 16.69
N TYR A 36 9.25 6.37 17.88
CA TYR A 36 9.32 5.05 18.49
C TYR A 36 7.95 4.54 18.92
N SER A 37 7.07 5.42 19.42
CA SER A 37 5.68 5.06 19.74
C SER A 37 4.87 4.77 18.47
N HIS A 38 5.08 5.53 17.39
CA HIS A 38 4.47 5.25 16.09
C HIS A 38 4.89 3.87 15.58
N HIS A 39 6.19 3.58 15.55
CA HIS A 39 6.72 2.30 15.09
C HIS A 39 6.38 1.13 16.01
N ALA A 40 6.19 1.33 17.32
CA ALA A 40 5.65 0.30 18.19
C ALA A 40 4.23 -0.11 17.77
N ASN A 41 3.39 0.82 17.33
CA ASN A 41 2.07 0.47 16.80
C ASN A 41 2.14 -0.17 15.39
N VAL A 42 3.13 0.20 14.57
CA VAL A 42 3.40 -0.48 13.28
C VAL A 42 3.82 -1.94 13.51
N ASP A 43 4.70 -2.19 14.48
CA ASP A 43 5.09 -3.54 14.89
C ASP A 43 3.89 -4.32 15.49
N ARG A 44 3.04 -3.64 16.26
CA ARG A 44 1.76 -4.21 16.71
C ARG A 44 0.86 -4.64 15.55
N MET A 45 0.81 -3.90 14.44
CA MET A 45 0.00 -4.30 13.28
C MET A 45 0.51 -5.60 12.67
N TRP A 46 1.84 -5.82 12.62
CA TRP A 46 2.41 -7.10 12.23
C TRP A 46 2.00 -8.22 13.19
N HIS A 47 2.08 -7.98 14.49
CA HIS A 47 1.64 -8.93 15.51
C HIS A 47 0.16 -9.31 15.32
N LEU A 48 -0.74 -8.32 15.17
CA LEU A 48 -2.17 -8.59 14.94
C LEU A 48 -2.40 -9.34 13.63
N TRP A 49 -1.71 -8.95 12.55
CA TRP A 49 -1.85 -9.57 11.24
C TRP A 49 -1.48 -11.06 11.25
N THR A 50 -0.37 -11.41 11.91
CA THR A 50 0.13 -12.78 12.03
C THR A 50 -0.58 -13.63 13.08
N THR A 51 -1.19 -13.04 14.11
CA THR A 51 -1.80 -13.82 15.22
C THR A 51 -3.32 -13.85 15.19
N THR A 52 -3.96 -12.74 14.82
CA THR A 52 -5.38 -12.48 15.08
C THR A 52 -6.20 -12.30 13.81
N LEU A 53 -5.58 -11.83 12.70
CA LEU A 53 -6.26 -11.55 11.44
C LEU A 53 -6.18 -12.68 10.40
N GLY A 54 -5.84 -13.90 10.84
CA GLY A 54 -5.93 -15.10 10.00
C GLY A 54 -4.74 -15.37 9.06
N ASN A 55 -3.57 -14.72 9.28
CA ASN A 55 -2.36 -14.93 8.47
C ASN A 55 -1.27 -15.69 9.25
N GLN A 56 -1.68 -16.57 10.16
CA GLN A 56 -0.78 -17.38 10.99
C GLN A 56 0.13 -18.28 10.15
N ASP A 57 -0.39 -18.76 9.02
CA ASP A 57 0.33 -19.64 8.11
C ASP A 57 1.42 -18.91 7.31
N PHE A 58 1.44 -17.56 7.28
CA PHE A 58 2.47 -16.79 6.58
C PHE A 58 3.89 -17.10 7.09
N LEU A 59 4.01 -17.48 8.36
CA LEU A 59 5.30 -17.82 8.97
C LEU A 59 5.63 -19.32 8.91
N GLY A 60 4.72 -20.14 8.35
CA GLY A 60 4.89 -21.58 8.21
C GLY A 60 5.95 -22.00 7.19
N ALA A 61 6.43 -23.25 7.32
CA ALA A 61 7.32 -23.85 6.32
C ALA A 61 6.53 -24.06 5.01
N GLY A 62 6.92 -23.34 3.95
CA GLY A 62 6.24 -23.36 2.64
C GLY A 62 5.42 -22.11 2.30
N ALA A 63 5.38 -21.11 3.17
CA ALA A 63 4.58 -19.90 3.01
C ALA A 63 5.12 -18.84 2.02
N GLY A 64 5.96 -19.23 1.06
CA GLY A 64 6.58 -18.27 0.12
C GLY A 64 7.52 -17.24 0.77
N THR A 65 7.78 -17.33 2.07
CA THR A 65 8.88 -16.56 2.69
C THR A 65 10.19 -17.16 2.22
N GLU A 66 10.77 -16.59 1.18
CA GLU A 66 12.08 -16.98 0.63
C GLU A 66 13.11 -17.03 1.77
N ASP A 67 13.97 -18.06 1.75
CA ASP A 67 15.05 -18.22 2.74
C ASP A 67 15.90 -16.94 2.84
N ASP A 68 16.07 -16.24 1.70
CA ASP A 68 16.77 -14.96 1.60
C ASP A 68 16.18 -13.86 2.49
N TRP A 69 14.85 -13.74 2.58
CA TRP A 69 14.21 -12.76 3.47
C TRP A 69 14.45 -13.10 4.93
N ARG A 70 14.30 -14.38 5.31
CA ARG A 70 14.51 -14.85 6.69
C ARG A 70 15.97 -14.71 7.13
N ASP A 71 16.90 -14.88 6.20
CA ASP A 71 18.36 -14.79 6.42
C ASP A 71 18.93 -13.39 6.28
N THR A 72 18.12 -12.44 5.83
CA THR A 72 18.51 -11.03 5.83
C THR A 72 18.86 -10.60 7.26
N SER A 73 20.05 -10.00 7.41
CA SER A 73 20.60 -9.62 8.72
C SER A 73 20.97 -8.15 8.80
N PHE A 74 20.80 -7.60 10.00
CA PHE A 74 21.08 -6.21 10.34
C PHE A 74 22.01 -6.16 11.56
N VAL A 75 22.70 -5.04 11.74
CA VAL A 75 23.59 -4.82 12.90
C VAL A 75 23.06 -3.65 13.71
N PHE A 76 22.83 -3.88 15.00
CA PHE A 76 22.40 -2.87 15.97
C PHE A 76 23.39 -2.80 17.13
N TYR A 77 23.40 -1.67 17.85
CA TYR A 77 24.09 -1.58 19.13
C TYR A 77 23.14 -1.98 20.26
N ASP A 78 23.60 -2.87 21.14
CA ASP A 78 22.85 -3.25 22.34
C ASP A 78 23.03 -2.25 23.50
N GLU A 79 22.39 -2.52 24.64
CA GLU A 79 22.44 -1.67 25.84
C GLU A 79 23.85 -1.56 26.44
N LYS A 80 24.77 -2.47 26.07
CA LYS A 80 26.18 -2.49 26.49
C LYS A 80 27.10 -1.89 25.42
N ARG A 81 26.55 -1.23 24.40
CA ARG A 81 27.28 -0.61 23.28
C ARG A 81 28.08 -1.62 22.45
N ARG A 82 27.61 -2.87 22.39
CA ARG A 82 28.21 -3.91 21.55
C ARG A 82 27.44 -4.00 20.23
N PRO A 83 28.13 -4.14 19.09
CA PRO A 83 27.47 -4.44 17.84
C PRO A 83 26.96 -5.88 17.87
N VAL A 84 25.66 -6.07 17.67
CA VAL A 84 24.98 -7.36 17.62
C VAL A 84 24.34 -7.51 16.24
N ARG A 85 24.58 -8.66 15.61
CA ARG A 85 23.91 -9.03 14.37
C ARG A 85 22.66 -9.83 14.70
N ILE A 86 21.53 -9.43 14.16
CA ILE A 86 20.27 -10.18 14.23
C ILE A 86 19.75 -10.41 12.80
N SER A 87 19.01 -11.48 12.61
CA SER A 87 18.34 -11.80 11.35
C SER A 87 16.83 -11.68 11.48
N VAL A 88 16.13 -11.58 10.34
CA VAL A 88 14.66 -11.50 10.32
C VAL A 88 14.05 -12.69 11.05
N ARG A 89 14.56 -13.91 10.85
CA ARG A 89 14.09 -15.12 11.55
C ARG A 89 14.17 -15.05 13.08
N ASP A 90 15.08 -14.24 13.64
CA ASP A 90 15.26 -14.10 15.08
C ASP A 90 14.16 -13.25 15.73
N VAL A 91 13.45 -12.44 14.93
CA VAL A 91 12.50 -11.42 15.42
C VAL A 91 11.05 -11.67 15.02
N LEU A 92 10.73 -12.81 14.38
CA LEU A 92 9.36 -13.13 13.94
C LEU A 92 8.39 -13.42 15.10
N ASP A 93 8.92 -13.77 16.27
CA ASP A 93 8.16 -14.07 17.48
C ASP A 93 8.53 -13.08 18.59
N ALA A 94 7.66 -12.09 18.83
CA ALA A 94 7.82 -11.09 19.87
C ALA A 94 7.98 -11.72 21.28
N GLY A 95 7.34 -12.86 21.53
CA GLY A 95 7.44 -13.56 22.81
C GLY A 95 8.87 -14.05 23.10
N ARG A 96 9.60 -14.47 22.06
CA ARG A 96 11.03 -14.85 22.18
C ARG A 96 11.95 -13.65 22.44
N LEU A 97 11.50 -12.45 22.11
CA LEU A 97 12.18 -11.19 22.41
C LEU A 97 11.83 -10.64 23.80
N GLY A 98 10.90 -11.28 24.51
CA GLY A 98 10.53 -10.91 25.87
C GLY A 98 9.51 -9.78 25.98
N TYR A 99 8.75 -9.50 24.92
CA TYR A 99 7.67 -8.52 24.94
C TYR A 99 6.41 -9.03 24.21
N THR A 100 5.28 -8.36 24.45
CA THR A 100 4.04 -8.56 23.71
C THR A 100 3.19 -7.29 23.77
N TYR A 101 2.04 -7.30 23.10
CA TYR A 101 1.05 -6.23 23.09
C TYR A 101 -0.15 -6.56 23.98
N GLU A 102 -0.86 -5.53 24.43
CA GLU A 102 -2.08 -5.71 25.22
C GLU A 102 -3.20 -6.38 24.38
N GLU A 103 -3.68 -7.53 24.83
CA GLU A 103 -4.65 -8.38 24.09
C GLU A 103 -6.12 -8.01 24.33
N LYS A 104 -6.43 -7.22 25.38
CA LYS A 104 -7.82 -6.96 25.82
C LYS A 104 -8.54 -5.87 25.00
N GLU A 105 -7.90 -5.32 23.98
CA GLU A 105 -8.47 -4.24 23.19
C GLU A 105 -9.44 -4.77 22.13
N THR A 106 -10.64 -4.18 22.05
CA THR A 106 -11.55 -4.44 20.92
C THR A 106 -11.05 -3.67 19.70
N LEU A 107 -10.81 -4.38 18.59
CA LEU A 107 -10.36 -3.75 17.34
C LEU A 107 -11.55 -3.09 16.62
N GLU A 108 -11.83 -1.82 16.92
CA GLU A 108 -13.00 -1.11 16.38
C GLU A 108 -13.03 -1.00 14.85
N TRP A 109 -11.87 -1.10 14.19
CA TRP A 109 -11.71 -1.05 12.75
C TRP A 109 -11.90 -2.40 12.05
N ARG A 110 -11.93 -3.52 12.80
CA ARG A 110 -11.94 -4.88 12.23
C ARG A 110 -13.16 -5.14 11.33
N ASP A 111 -14.33 -4.65 11.76
CA ASP A 111 -15.60 -4.86 11.04
C ASP A 111 -16.02 -3.61 10.24
N LYS A 112 -15.07 -2.73 9.90
CA LYS A 112 -15.30 -1.49 9.15
C LYS A 112 -14.97 -1.63 7.67
N ARG A 113 -15.41 -2.73 7.05
CA ARG A 113 -15.34 -2.88 5.58
C ARG A 113 -16.05 -1.69 4.92
N PRO A 114 -15.42 -1.03 3.93
CA PRO A 114 -16.05 0.03 3.15
C PRO A 114 -17.39 -0.38 2.53
N LYS A 115 -18.22 0.61 2.20
CA LYS A 115 -19.48 0.38 1.48
C LYS A 115 -19.49 1.22 0.21
N PRO A 116 -20.20 0.80 -0.86
CA PRO A 116 -20.29 1.61 -2.07
C PRO A 116 -20.87 2.99 -1.79
N ALA A 117 -20.27 4.03 -2.38
CA ALA A 117 -20.67 5.41 -2.17
C ALA A 117 -22.16 5.66 -2.54
N THR A 118 -22.83 6.55 -1.81
CA THR A 118 -24.22 6.91 -2.15
C THR A 118 -24.27 8.10 -3.11
N GLY A 119 -25.31 8.17 -3.93
CA GLY A 119 -25.52 9.32 -4.83
C GLY A 119 -24.54 9.39 -6.02
N ILE A 120 -24.02 8.25 -6.46
CA ILE A 120 -23.22 8.12 -7.68
C ILE A 120 -24.02 7.40 -8.75
N ASP A 121 -24.06 7.98 -9.95
CA ASP A 121 -24.75 7.40 -11.10
C ASP A 121 -23.89 6.30 -11.75
N ARG A 122 -24.02 5.07 -11.26
CA ARG A 122 -23.26 3.92 -11.75
C ARG A 122 -23.85 3.45 -13.08
N PRO A 123 -23.18 3.67 -14.22
CA PRO A 123 -23.69 3.19 -15.49
C PRO A 123 -23.69 1.66 -15.50
N ALA A 124 -24.74 1.04 -16.06
CA ALA A 124 -24.86 -0.42 -16.17
C ALA A 124 -23.80 -1.08 -17.07
N ARG A 125 -22.95 -0.29 -17.74
CA ARG A 125 -21.80 -0.73 -18.53
C ARG A 125 -20.64 0.24 -18.34
N PRO A 126 -19.38 -0.25 -18.38
CA PRO A 126 -18.21 0.61 -18.34
C PRO A 126 -18.25 1.66 -19.45
N SER A 127 -17.72 2.83 -19.15
CA SER A 127 -17.71 3.95 -20.08
C SER A 127 -16.83 3.65 -21.31
N VAL A 128 -16.96 4.45 -22.38
CA VAL A 128 -16.12 4.30 -23.59
C VAL A 128 -14.66 4.32 -23.15
N PRO A 129 -13.82 3.35 -23.58
CA PRO A 129 -12.48 3.19 -23.05
C PRO A 129 -11.69 4.49 -23.13
N ALA A 130 -11.20 4.95 -21.99
CA ALA A 130 -10.23 6.03 -21.98
C ALA A 130 -8.87 5.41 -22.33
N ALA A 131 -8.44 5.56 -23.59
CA ALA A 131 -7.10 5.19 -23.99
C ALA A 131 -6.12 6.24 -23.44
N LEU A 132 -5.52 5.97 -22.28
CA LEU A 132 -4.41 6.73 -21.75
C LEU A 132 -3.11 6.12 -22.26
N SER A 133 -2.26 6.91 -22.90
CA SER A 133 -0.92 6.48 -23.29
C SER A 133 0.05 6.66 -22.13
N PHE A 134 0.83 5.62 -21.84
CA PHE A 134 1.90 5.67 -20.84
C PHE A 134 3.26 5.89 -21.52
N PRO A 135 4.23 6.54 -20.85
CA PRO A 135 4.13 7.09 -19.49
C PRO A 135 3.28 8.36 -19.42
N VAL A 136 2.65 8.60 -18.26
CA VAL A 136 1.86 9.81 -17.99
C VAL A 136 2.38 10.52 -16.75
N ALA A 137 2.67 11.81 -16.87
CA ALA A 137 3.02 12.65 -15.73
C ALA A 137 1.74 13.12 -15.02
N LEU A 138 1.61 12.75 -13.75
CA LEU A 138 0.51 13.17 -12.90
C LEU A 138 0.70 14.63 -12.47
N LYS A 139 -0.32 15.46 -12.67
CA LYS A 139 -0.29 16.88 -12.32
C LYS A 139 -1.40 17.22 -11.35
N LYS A 140 -1.08 17.98 -10.30
CA LYS A 140 -2.07 18.43 -9.31
C LYS A 140 -3.24 19.14 -10.00
N GLY A 141 -4.47 18.75 -9.64
CA GLY A 141 -5.71 19.28 -10.23
C GLY A 141 -6.12 18.63 -11.56
N ARG A 142 -5.29 17.76 -12.13
CA ARG A 142 -5.63 16.97 -13.33
C ARG A 142 -5.78 15.49 -12.96
N LYS A 143 -7.01 14.99 -13.07
CA LYS A 143 -7.32 13.57 -12.92
C LYS A 143 -6.97 12.85 -14.21
N GLU A 144 -6.40 11.65 -14.11
CA GLU A 144 -6.15 10.80 -15.27
C GLU A 144 -7.10 9.59 -15.23
N TYR A 145 -7.66 9.26 -16.39
CA TYR A 145 -8.64 8.20 -16.53
C TYR A 145 -8.07 7.09 -17.40
N VAL A 146 -8.08 5.86 -16.91
CA VAL A 146 -7.59 4.70 -17.65
C VAL A 146 -8.58 3.55 -17.51
N THR A 147 -8.90 2.92 -18.63
CA THR A 147 -9.68 1.68 -18.62
C THR A 147 -8.71 0.50 -18.72
N VAL A 148 -8.75 -0.40 -17.73
CA VAL A 148 -7.87 -1.58 -17.67
C VAL A 148 -8.66 -2.86 -17.96
N GLU A 149 -8.04 -3.77 -18.69
CA GLU A 149 -8.62 -5.10 -18.92
C GLU A 149 -8.30 -6.04 -17.77
N ARG A 150 -9.27 -6.88 -17.40
CA ARG A 150 -9.11 -7.90 -16.36
C ARG A 150 -8.81 -9.27 -16.99
N PRO A 151 -7.82 -10.03 -16.48
CA PRO A 151 -7.57 -11.40 -16.91
C PRO A 151 -8.83 -12.27 -16.85
N GLU A 152 -8.96 -13.23 -17.77
CA GLU A 152 -10.13 -14.12 -17.80
C GLU A 152 -10.20 -14.99 -16.54
N GLU A 153 -9.05 -15.46 -16.08
CA GLU A 153 -8.88 -16.26 -14.87
C GLU A 153 -9.33 -15.51 -13.61
N ALA A 154 -9.12 -14.18 -13.58
CA ALA A 154 -9.55 -13.33 -12.47
C ALA A 154 -11.08 -13.15 -12.43
N ARG A 155 -11.75 -13.24 -13.58
CA ARG A 155 -13.22 -13.15 -13.67
C ARG A 155 -13.89 -14.49 -13.39
N ALA A 156 -13.29 -15.58 -13.86
CA ALA A 156 -13.78 -16.94 -13.66
C ALA A 156 -13.82 -17.34 -12.17
N SER A 157 -13.01 -16.69 -11.34
CA SER A 157 -12.98 -16.96 -9.90
C SER A 157 -14.15 -16.35 -9.12
N GLY A 158 -14.91 -15.41 -9.70
CA GLY A 158 -16.06 -14.78 -9.05
C GLY A 158 -15.75 -14.17 -7.67
N GLY A 159 -14.52 -13.67 -7.46
CA GLY A 159 -14.08 -13.16 -6.16
C GLY A 159 -13.75 -14.23 -5.10
N SER A 160 -13.73 -15.51 -5.47
CA SER A 160 -13.46 -16.63 -4.56
C SER A 160 -12.10 -16.50 -3.85
N SER A 161 -12.12 -16.68 -2.53
CA SER A 161 -10.91 -16.65 -1.68
C SER A 161 -9.90 -17.77 -1.98
N LYS A 162 -10.33 -18.81 -2.71
CA LYS A 162 -9.51 -19.97 -3.08
C LYS A 162 -8.65 -19.76 -4.32
N THR A 163 -8.72 -18.58 -4.94
CA THR A 163 -7.95 -18.24 -6.14
C THR A 163 -6.91 -17.17 -5.82
N ALA A 164 -5.85 -17.13 -6.62
CA ALA A 164 -4.81 -16.11 -6.56
C ALA A 164 -5.43 -14.70 -6.41
N PRO A 165 -4.94 -13.84 -5.50
CA PRO A 165 -5.50 -12.51 -5.30
C PRO A 165 -5.44 -11.67 -6.58
N GLU A 166 -6.57 -11.09 -6.98
CA GLU A 166 -6.61 -10.09 -8.06
C GLU A 166 -6.13 -8.74 -7.53
N VAL A 167 -5.16 -8.14 -8.23
CA VAL A 167 -4.53 -6.88 -7.84
C VAL A 167 -4.47 -5.89 -9.02
N LEU A 168 -4.69 -4.61 -8.73
CA LEU A 168 -4.36 -3.51 -9.62
C LEU A 168 -2.89 -3.15 -9.41
N VAL A 169 -2.11 -3.25 -10.47
CA VAL A 169 -0.68 -2.93 -10.47
C VAL A 169 -0.47 -1.57 -11.13
N VAL A 170 0.23 -0.69 -10.43
CA VAL A 170 0.62 0.64 -10.91
C VAL A 170 2.13 0.76 -10.81
N ASP A 171 2.80 0.92 -11.96
CA ASP A 171 4.23 1.23 -11.99
C ASP A 171 4.41 2.74 -11.98
N VAL A 172 5.21 3.24 -11.03
CA VAL A 172 5.36 4.67 -10.75
C VAL A 172 6.83 5.02 -10.65
N THR A 173 7.26 6.01 -11.40
CA THR A 173 8.55 6.67 -11.26
C THR A 173 8.39 7.96 -10.46
N ILE A 174 9.16 8.10 -9.37
CA ILE A 174 9.14 9.27 -8.48
C ILE A 174 10.55 9.82 -8.24
N ASP A 175 10.63 11.04 -7.71
CA ASP A 175 11.79 11.50 -6.94
C ASP A 175 11.64 11.02 -5.48
N PRO A 176 12.51 10.14 -4.98
CA PRO A 176 12.40 9.60 -3.63
C PRO A 176 12.67 10.66 -2.54
N CYS A 177 13.26 11.81 -2.89
CA CYS A 177 13.49 12.93 -1.98
C CYS A 177 12.28 13.88 -1.88
N GLU A 178 11.20 13.63 -2.63
CA GLU A 178 9.98 14.44 -2.59
C GLU A 178 8.78 13.68 -2.02
N TYR A 179 7.90 14.39 -1.33
CA TYR A 179 6.62 13.83 -0.93
C TYR A 179 5.74 13.70 -2.17
N ALA A 180 5.29 12.48 -2.45
CA ALA A 180 4.38 12.18 -3.54
C ALA A 180 3.14 11.49 -2.99
N LYS A 181 1.96 11.85 -3.50
CA LYS A 181 0.71 11.15 -3.20
C LYS A 181 -0.27 11.22 -4.35
N PHE A 182 -0.88 10.09 -4.67
CA PHE A 182 -2.09 10.05 -5.49
C PHE A 182 -3.07 8.99 -4.96
N ASP A 183 -4.36 9.27 -5.12
CA ASP A 183 -5.42 8.32 -4.79
C ASP A 183 -5.85 7.55 -6.03
N VAL A 184 -6.32 6.33 -5.83
CA VAL A 184 -6.83 5.46 -6.89
C VAL A 184 -8.29 5.13 -6.63
N LEU A 185 -9.15 5.54 -7.55
CA LEU A 185 -10.57 5.19 -7.54
C LEU A 185 -10.88 4.19 -8.65
N VAL A 186 -11.87 3.32 -8.42
CA VAL A 186 -12.32 2.31 -9.37
C VAL A 186 -13.81 2.46 -9.62
N ASN A 187 -14.21 2.39 -10.90
CA ASN A 187 -15.58 2.46 -11.40
C ASN A 187 -16.37 3.70 -10.95
N VAL A 188 -15.68 4.82 -10.73
CA VAL A 188 -16.31 6.11 -10.45
C VAL A 188 -16.58 6.85 -11.75
N PRO A 189 -17.84 7.25 -12.04
CA PRO A 189 -18.18 8.03 -13.22
C PRO A 189 -17.43 9.36 -13.26
N LYS A 190 -16.98 9.76 -14.45
CA LYS A 190 -16.25 11.01 -14.66
C LYS A 190 -17.05 12.20 -14.13
N GLY A 191 -16.40 13.02 -13.31
CA GLY A 191 -17.00 14.21 -12.69
C GLY A 191 -17.70 13.96 -11.35
N GLN A 192 -17.81 12.71 -10.90
CA GLN A 192 -18.42 12.35 -9.61
C GLN A 192 -17.38 11.94 -8.54
N GLU A 193 -16.09 12.02 -8.83
CA GLU A 193 -15.01 11.55 -7.95
C GLU A 193 -14.96 12.30 -6.62
N ALA A 194 -15.47 13.53 -6.56
CA ALA A 194 -15.55 14.29 -5.31
C ALA A 194 -16.58 13.73 -4.31
N ARG A 195 -17.42 12.78 -4.73
CA ARG A 195 -18.43 12.11 -3.89
C ARG A 195 -17.91 10.82 -3.25
N VAL A 196 -16.69 10.40 -3.59
CA VAL A 196 -16.04 9.20 -3.09
C VAL A 196 -14.89 9.60 -2.18
N GLY A 197 -14.82 8.99 -1.00
CA GLY A 197 -13.73 9.14 -0.06
C GLY A 197 -13.13 7.80 0.37
N PRO A 198 -12.13 7.83 1.26
CA PRO A 198 -11.43 6.62 1.73
C PRO A 198 -12.31 5.59 2.44
N GLN A 199 -13.52 5.96 2.86
CA GLN A 199 -14.50 5.09 3.49
C GLN A 199 -15.41 4.32 2.50
N ASP A 200 -15.33 4.65 1.20
CA ASP A 200 -16.21 4.10 0.18
C ASP A 200 -15.52 2.98 -0.61
N SER A 201 -16.26 1.95 -1.03
CA SER A 201 -15.68 0.77 -1.71
C SER A 201 -14.99 1.13 -3.03
N GLU A 202 -15.37 2.21 -3.71
CA GLU A 202 -14.71 2.68 -4.92
C GLU A 202 -13.27 3.18 -4.68
N PHE A 203 -12.88 3.47 -3.45
CA PHE A 203 -11.52 3.90 -3.09
C PHE A 203 -10.61 2.69 -2.90
N ALA A 204 -9.79 2.39 -3.91
CA ALA A 204 -8.86 1.25 -3.85
C ALA A 204 -7.68 1.50 -2.91
N GLY A 205 -7.30 2.77 -2.70
CA GLY A 205 -6.21 3.16 -1.83
C GLY A 205 -5.47 4.41 -2.32
N SER A 206 -4.37 4.72 -1.63
CA SER A 206 -3.41 5.74 -2.03
C SER A 206 -2.03 5.12 -2.25
N PHE A 207 -1.29 5.73 -3.16
CA PHE A 207 0.17 5.65 -3.17
C PHE A 207 0.72 6.88 -2.45
N GLU A 208 1.70 6.69 -1.57
CA GLU A 208 2.44 7.73 -0.87
C GLU A 208 3.96 7.47 -0.93
N ASN A 209 4.76 8.53 -0.88
CA ASN A 209 6.21 8.42 -0.72
C ASN A 209 6.67 9.39 0.35
N LEU A 210 7.27 8.87 1.42
CA LEU A 210 7.93 9.70 2.42
C LEU A 210 9.32 10.14 1.90
N PRO A 211 9.71 11.42 2.00
CA PRO A 211 11.02 11.88 1.55
C PRO A 211 12.20 11.16 2.21
N HIS A 212 13.07 10.59 1.37
CA HIS A 212 14.35 9.99 1.74
C HIS A 212 15.48 11.01 1.48
N GLY A 213 15.72 11.96 2.39
CA GLY A 213 16.80 12.93 2.27
C GLY A 213 16.56 14.21 3.08
N GLY A 214 17.60 14.72 3.76
CA GLY A 214 17.50 15.92 4.62
C GLY A 214 18.20 15.82 5.99
N GLY A 215 18.62 14.63 6.43
CA GLY A 215 19.54 14.45 7.55
C GLY A 215 20.99 14.69 7.15
N ASP A 216 21.89 14.86 8.13
CA ASP A 216 23.32 15.24 7.99
C ASP A 216 24.21 14.30 7.13
N GLY A 217 23.62 13.31 6.44
CA GLY A 217 24.30 12.41 5.51
C GLY A 217 23.54 12.09 4.21
N GLY A 218 22.39 12.71 3.94
CA GLY A 218 21.61 12.47 2.72
C GLY A 218 22.11 13.32 1.55
N GLY A 219 22.83 12.71 0.61
CA GLY A 219 23.28 13.39 -0.61
C GLY A 219 22.11 13.93 -1.43
N ARG A 220 22.25 15.15 -1.98
CA ARG A 220 21.32 15.69 -2.97
C ARG A 220 21.37 14.83 -4.22
N GLY A 221 20.23 14.26 -4.62
CA GLY A 221 20.07 13.56 -5.90
C GLY A 221 20.19 12.05 -5.81
N MET A 222 19.32 11.39 -5.02
CA MET A 222 18.95 10.02 -5.38
C MET A 222 18.32 10.07 -6.78
N GLY A 223 18.78 9.20 -7.68
CA GLY A 223 18.17 9.06 -9.00
C GLY A 223 16.68 8.72 -8.87
N ARG A 224 15.92 8.98 -9.95
CA ARG A 224 14.50 8.63 -10.01
C ARG A 224 14.32 7.15 -9.69
N LEU A 225 13.34 6.85 -8.84
CA LEU A 225 13.05 5.51 -8.38
C LEU A 225 11.76 5.04 -9.06
N THR A 226 11.83 3.90 -9.75
CA THR A 226 10.65 3.23 -10.28
C THR A 226 10.21 2.14 -9.31
N LEU A 227 8.97 2.23 -8.88
CA LEU A 227 8.32 1.34 -7.92
C LEU A 227 7.11 0.69 -8.59
N THR A 228 6.86 -0.56 -8.25
CA THR A 228 5.58 -1.21 -8.57
C THR A 228 4.72 -1.19 -7.32
N TYR A 229 3.50 -0.69 -7.40
CA TYR A 229 2.56 -0.72 -6.27
C TYR A 229 1.33 -1.55 -6.63
N ARG A 230 0.77 -2.25 -5.64
CA ARG A 230 -0.33 -3.21 -5.81
C ARG A 230 -1.48 -2.86 -4.88
N PHE A 231 -2.67 -2.71 -5.45
CA PHE A 231 -3.92 -2.53 -4.71
C PHE A 231 -4.74 -3.82 -4.82
N ALA A 232 -5.13 -4.39 -3.68
CA ALA A 232 -6.00 -5.55 -3.68
C ALA A 232 -7.39 -5.17 -4.21
N LEU A 233 -7.91 -5.94 -5.17
CA LEU A 233 -9.19 -5.63 -5.82
C LEU A 233 -10.35 -6.51 -5.34
N ARG A 234 -10.08 -7.62 -4.65
CA ARG A 234 -11.08 -8.66 -4.36
C ARG A 234 -12.35 -8.11 -3.71
N GLU A 235 -12.23 -7.47 -2.54
CA GLU A 235 -13.39 -6.95 -1.80
C GLU A 235 -14.07 -5.81 -2.54
N LEU A 236 -13.28 -4.93 -3.16
CA LEU A 236 -13.78 -3.81 -3.96
C LEU A 236 -14.65 -4.30 -5.12
N VAL A 237 -14.19 -5.31 -5.86
CA VAL A 237 -14.92 -5.86 -7.03
C VAL A 237 -16.22 -6.53 -6.60
N GLU A 238 -16.20 -7.24 -5.47
CA GLU A 238 -17.39 -7.84 -4.86
C GLU A 238 -18.40 -6.76 -4.40
N ASP A 239 -17.92 -5.75 -3.67
CA ASP A 239 -18.77 -4.67 -3.14
C ASP A 239 -19.46 -3.85 -4.23
N LEU A 240 -18.75 -3.63 -5.34
CA LEU A 240 -19.26 -2.89 -6.50
C LEU A 240 -20.10 -3.77 -7.44
N GLY A 241 -20.16 -5.09 -7.22
CA GLY A 241 -20.90 -6.03 -8.07
C GLY A 241 -20.39 -6.07 -9.51
N CYS A 242 -19.09 -5.87 -9.71
CA CYS A 242 -18.45 -5.84 -11.03
C CYS A 242 -17.55 -7.07 -11.29
N ASP A 243 -17.79 -8.17 -10.59
CA ASP A 243 -17.02 -9.41 -10.67
C ASP A 243 -17.01 -10.01 -12.09
N GLN A 244 -18.09 -9.87 -12.84
CA GLN A 244 -18.19 -10.35 -14.22
C GLN A 244 -17.67 -9.35 -15.27
N ASP A 245 -17.37 -8.11 -14.88
CA ASP A 245 -16.98 -7.08 -15.83
C ASP A 245 -15.60 -7.38 -16.41
N ARG A 246 -15.47 -7.26 -17.74
CA ARG A 246 -14.20 -7.49 -18.44
C ARG A 246 -13.17 -6.39 -18.19
N ARG A 247 -13.63 -5.21 -17.75
CA ARG A 247 -12.81 -4.00 -17.64
C ARG A 247 -13.18 -3.23 -16.38
N LEU A 248 -12.21 -2.51 -15.85
CA LEU A 248 -12.40 -1.54 -14.77
C LEU A 248 -12.02 -0.16 -15.27
N ASP A 249 -12.81 0.84 -14.89
CA ASP A 249 -12.48 2.25 -15.11
C ASP A 249 -11.73 2.77 -13.88
N VAL A 250 -10.44 3.03 -14.03
CA VAL A 250 -9.55 3.50 -12.96
C VAL A 250 -9.33 5.00 -13.12
N THR A 251 -9.43 5.72 -12.01
CA THR A 251 -9.10 7.14 -11.94
C THR A 251 -7.94 7.37 -11.00
N LEU A 252 -6.88 8.01 -11.51
CA LEU A 252 -5.72 8.44 -10.73
C LEU A 252 -5.91 9.91 -10.36
N ILE A 253 -5.87 10.21 -9.07
CA ILE A 253 -6.11 11.55 -8.53
C ILE A 253 -4.85 12.07 -7.83
N PRO A 254 -4.06 12.93 -8.49
CA PRO A 254 -2.84 13.48 -7.90
C PRO A 254 -3.18 14.40 -6.72
N ARG A 255 -2.56 14.15 -5.55
CA ARG A 255 -2.75 14.94 -4.33
C ARG A 255 -1.50 15.77 -3.97
N ALA A 256 -0.32 15.19 -4.13
CA ALA A 256 0.96 15.81 -3.85
C ALA A 256 2.07 15.24 -4.75
N GLY A 257 3.19 15.96 -4.83
CA GLY A 257 4.34 15.63 -5.68
C GLY A 257 4.25 16.30 -7.05
N GLU A 258 5.36 16.89 -7.49
CA GLU A 258 5.47 17.53 -8.81
C GLU A 258 6.05 16.55 -9.85
N MET A 259 6.75 15.51 -9.40
CA MET A 259 7.47 14.56 -10.24
C MET A 259 6.98 13.11 -10.11
N VAL A 260 5.67 12.90 -10.23
CA VAL A 260 5.08 11.55 -10.28
C VAL A 260 4.75 11.17 -11.71
N VAL A 261 5.41 10.12 -12.22
CA VAL A 261 5.15 9.56 -13.55
C VAL A 261 4.61 8.15 -13.40
N VAL A 262 3.44 7.88 -13.95
CA VAL A 262 2.90 6.52 -14.03
C VAL A 262 3.36 5.90 -15.34
N GLU A 263 4.11 4.81 -15.24
CA GLU A 263 4.70 4.07 -16.36
C GLU A 263 3.71 3.04 -16.93
N GLY A 264 2.75 2.58 -16.13
CA GLY A 264 1.73 1.65 -16.56
C GLY A 264 0.72 1.31 -15.47
N VAL A 265 -0.48 0.90 -15.90
CA VAL A 265 -1.55 0.42 -15.03
C VAL A 265 -2.13 -0.85 -15.64
N ARG A 266 -2.23 -1.92 -14.85
CA ARG A 266 -2.76 -3.22 -15.29
C ARG A 266 -3.39 -4.00 -14.14
N VAL A 267 -4.19 -5.01 -14.47
CA VAL A 267 -4.73 -5.96 -13.49
C VAL A 267 -4.04 -7.31 -13.66
N GLU A 268 -3.59 -7.90 -12.55
CA GLU A 268 -2.90 -9.19 -12.52
C GLU A 268 -3.46 -10.08 -11.41
N LEU A 269 -3.26 -11.38 -11.57
CA LEU A 269 -3.41 -12.34 -10.47
C LEU A 269 -2.05 -12.50 -9.79
N CYS A 270 -2.00 -12.24 -8.48
CA CYS A 270 -0.82 -12.47 -7.67
C CYS A 270 -0.65 -13.98 -7.50
N LYS A 271 0.16 -14.60 -8.36
CA LYS A 271 0.54 -16.01 -8.22
C LYS A 271 1.55 -16.10 -7.09
N ASP A 272 1.34 -17.03 -6.17
CA ASP A 272 2.34 -17.38 -5.16
C ASP A 272 3.65 -17.72 -5.89
N SER A 273 4.70 -16.95 -5.59
CA SER A 273 6.07 -17.25 -6.01
C SER A 273 6.73 -18.12 -4.95
#